data_AF-A0A0B0EGS5-F1
#
_entry.id   AF-A0A0B0EGS5-F1
#
_cell.length_a   1.000
_cell.length_b   1.000
_cell.length_c   1.000
_cell.angle_alpha   90.00
_cell.angle_beta   90.00
_cell.angle_gamma   90.00
#
_symmetry.space_group_name_H-M   'P 1'
#
loop_
_entity.id
_entity.type
_entity.pdbx_description
1 polymer ?
#
loop_
_entity_poly.entity_id
_entity_poly.type
_entity_poly.pdbx_seq_one_letter_code
_entity_poly.pdbx_strand_id
1 'polypeptide(L)'
;MITRRKFLETGIAGTCAFCTGYAPFVSAINASGSYEEEFPAKEAMYYKQLPETRVECELCPRGCKVADLERGYCGVRENRDGKYYTLVHSRICSLNADPIEKKPLFHYLPGTKAYSIATAGCNIECKFCQNWQISQFRPEQIDSIKITPGEVVKFAQKRKCDTIAYTYSEPVVFYEYMYDTARHAKQEGVGSVMISNGFIKKEPLVKLCRELSAVKIDFKAFTEKFYKETCSGELKPVLETLITLKETGIWFEVVMLMVPTLNDSEKELRDMCKWINENLGPDVPIHFTRFHPTYKLKNLPPTPTKTLEKARNIALEAGLNFPYTGNVPGHPGESTYCPGCKKVVIKRVGFTILENTMKGNECGNCKRPIPGVWC
;
A
#
# COMPACT_ATOMS: atom_id res chain seq x y z
N MET A 1 -22.93 10.25 53.41
CA MET A 1 -23.09 9.85 52.00
C MET A 1 -21.88 10.32 51.22
N ILE A 2 -21.08 9.39 50.72
CA ILE A 2 -19.87 9.69 49.92
C ILE A 2 -20.31 9.96 48.48
N THR A 3 -19.90 11.09 47.92
CA THR A 3 -20.22 11.47 46.54
C THR A 3 -19.48 10.56 45.55
N ARG A 4 -20.11 10.22 44.41
CA ARG A 4 -19.54 9.37 43.33
C ARG A 4 -18.11 9.75 42.92
N ARG A 5 -17.77 11.04 42.98
CA ARG A 5 -16.43 11.57 42.67
C ARG A 5 -15.35 11.19 43.68
N LYS A 6 -15.72 11.05 44.97
CA LYS A 6 -14.77 10.73 46.06
C LYS A 6 -14.52 9.22 46.18
N PHE A 7 -15.47 8.38 45.72
CA PHE A 7 -15.31 6.92 45.64
C PHE A 7 -14.29 6.50 44.56
N LEU A 8 -14.18 7.25 43.45
CA LEU A 8 -13.20 6.99 42.39
C LEU A 8 -11.77 7.38 42.77
N GLU A 9 -11.60 8.39 43.63
CA GLU A 9 -10.28 8.83 44.11
C GLU A 9 -9.70 7.91 45.21
N THR A 10 -10.55 7.29 46.03
CA THR A 10 -10.12 6.34 47.07
C THR A 10 -10.03 4.88 46.59
N GLY A 11 -10.43 4.60 45.34
CA GLY A 11 -10.51 3.24 44.79
C GLY A 11 -9.21 2.66 44.20
N ILE A 12 -8.10 3.42 44.19
CA ILE A 12 -6.83 2.97 43.57
C ILE A 12 -5.72 2.70 44.62
N ALA A 13 -6.00 2.92 45.91
CA ALA A 13 -5.04 2.68 46.99
C ALA A 13 -5.48 1.51 47.88
N GLY A 14 -5.21 0.27 47.45
CA GLY A 14 -5.34 -0.89 48.32
C GLY A 14 -5.17 -2.23 47.61
N THR A 15 -4.00 -2.87 47.82
CA THR A 15 -3.67 -4.29 47.57
C THR A 15 -3.67 -4.75 46.09
N CYS A 16 -2.58 -5.20 45.47
CA CYS A 16 -1.51 -6.07 45.96
C CYS A 16 -0.15 -5.72 45.33
N ALA A 17 0.84 -5.51 46.21
CA ALA A 17 2.24 -5.75 45.90
C ALA A 17 2.48 -7.27 45.87
N PHE A 18 3.10 -7.76 44.79
CA PHE A 18 4.02 -8.90 44.66
C PHE A 18 3.88 -9.49 43.26
N CYS A 19 4.74 -9.00 42.34
CA CYS A 19 5.45 -9.76 41.30
C CYS A 19 5.98 -8.81 40.21
N THR A 20 7.32 -8.74 40.13
CA THR A 20 8.12 -8.43 38.93
C THR A 20 7.91 -7.09 38.19
N GLY A 21 8.76 -6.13 38.53
CA GLY A 21 9.46 -5.19 37.63
C GLY A 21 8.78 -4.75 36.33
N TYR A 22 7.89 -3.76 36.40
CA TYR A 22 7.65 -2.79 35.33
C TYR A 22 7.18 -1.49 35.99
N ALA A 23 8.01 -0.45 35.99
CA ALA A 23 7.60 0.87 36.46
C ALA A 23 6.84 1.56 35.31
N PRO A 24 5.57 1.96 35.48
CA PRO A 24 4.96 2.90 34.56
C PRO A 24 5.49 4.28 34.94
N PHE A 25 6.56 4.71 34.29
CA PHE A 25 6.91 6.13 34.25
C PHE A 25 5.89 6.82 33.34
N VAL A 26 4.67 7.03 33.83
CA VAL A 26 3.78 8.06 33.30
C VAL A 26 4.26 9.35 33.92
N SER A 27 5.31 9.92 33.31
CA SER A 27 5.50 11.36 33.42
C SER A 27 4.43 11.98 32.56
N ALA A 28 3.48 12.67 33.20
CA ALA A 28 2.70 13.71 32.54
C ALA A 28 3.70 14.79 32.11
N ILE A 29 4.34 14.57 30.97
CA ILE A 29 5.15 15.60 30.31
C ILE A 29 4.16 16.66 29.85
N ASN A 30 4.37 17.87 30.35
CA ASN A 30 3.72 19.09 29.93
C ASN A 30 3.48 19.08 28.40
N ALA A 31 2.22 18.93 28.01
CA ALA A 31 1.74 19.05 26.64
C ALA A 31 1.70 20.53 26.20
N SER A 32 2.86 21.21 26.31
CA SER A 32 3.05 22.59 25.89
C SER A 32 4.24 22.76 24.94
N GLY A 33 4.99 21.70 24.64
CA GLY A 33 5.77 21.63 23.40
C GLY A 33 4.79 21.30 22.27
N SER A 34 4.61 22.21 21.31
CA SER A 34 3.62 21.99 20.26
C SER A 34 4.08 20.81 19.40
N TYR A 35 3.20 19.82 19.20
CA TYR A 35 3.42 18.73 18.25
C TYR A 35 3.81 19.22 16.84
N GLU A 36 3.54 20.49 16.52
CA GLU A 36 3.93 21.17 15.28
C GLU A 36 5.43 21.46 15.16
N GLU A 37 6.15 21.65 16.27
CA GLU A 37 7.62 21.85 16.22
C GLU A 37 8.35 20.56 15.80
N GLU A 38 7.84 19.40 16.21
CA GLU A 38 8.42 18.11 15.86
C GLU A 38 8.10 17.72 14.41
N PHE A 39 6.85 17.88 13.99
CA PHE A 39 6.36 17.53 12.65
C PHE A 39 5.71 18.74 11.97
N PRO A 40 6.50 19.60 11.31
CA PRO A 40 5.95 20.78 10.65
C PRO A 40 4.99 20.36 9.53
N ALA A 41 3.80 20.97 9.52
CA ALA A 41 2.84 20.77 8.45
C ALA A 41 3.41 21.27 7.12
N LYS A 42 3.14 20.55 6.03
CA LYS A 42 3.54 20.93 4.67
C LYS A 42 2.31 21.24 3.83
N GLU A 43 2.32 22.33 3.08
CA GLU A 43 1.21 22.66 2.18
C GLU A 43 1.01 21.54 1.14
N ALA A 44 -0.25 21.16 0.94
CA ALA A 44 -0.67 20.11 0.02
C ALA A 44 -0.56 20.59 -1.43
N MET A 45 -0.20 19.68 -2.34
CA MET A 45 0.00 20.03 -3.75
C MET A 45 -1.29 20.07 -4.59
N TYR A 46 -2.35 19.39 -4.15
CA TYR A 46 -3.58 19.21 -4.93
C TYR A 46 -4.83 19.58 -4.13
N TYR A 47 -5.18 20.85 -4.20
CA TYR A 47 -6.44 21.37 -3.72
C TYR A 47 -6.75 22.66 -4.46
N LYS A 48 -8.02 23.07 -4.42
CA LYS A 48 -8.44 24.42 -4.80
C LYS A 48 -9.15 25.08 -3.64
N GLN A 49 -9.02 26.40 -3.58
CA GLN A 49 -9.75 27.22 -2.62
C GLN A 49 -11.22 27.33 -3.06
N LEU A 50 -12.10 27.35 -2.08
CA LEU A 50 -13.53 27.57 -2.23
C LEU A 50 -13.92 28.81 -1.39
N PRO A 51 -15.13 29.36 -1.58
CA PRO A 51 -15.65 30.43 -0.70
C PRO A 51 -15.63 30.03 0.78
N GLU A 52 -15.67 31.04 1.66
CA GLU A 52 -15.73 30.86 3.12
C GLU A 52 -14.56 30.03 3.67
N THR A 53 -13.33 30.28 3.18
CA THR A 53 -12.09 29.59 3.62
C THR A 53 -12.12 28.06 3.46
N ARG A 54 -13.06 27.51 2.68
CA ARG A 54 -13.13 26.08 2.39
C ARG A 54 -12.08 25.69 1.36
N VAL A 55 -11.77 24.39 1.31
CA VAL A 55 -10.94 23.80 0.25
C VAL A 55 -11.60 22.55 -0.33
N GLU A 56 -11.34 22.25 -1.60
CA GLU A 56 -11.66 20.97 -2.22
C GLU A 56 -10.38 20.20 -2.53
N CYS A 57 -10.28 18.98 -1.99
CA CYS A 57 -9.14 18.10 -2.22
C CYS A 57 -9.17 17.52 -3.65
N GLU A 58 -8.08 17.68 -4.39
CA GLU A 58 -7.95 17.19 -5.77
C GLU A 58 -6.97 16.01 -5.90
N LEU A 59 -6.50 15.48 -4.78
CA LEU A 59 -5.56 14.35 -4.77
C LEU A 59 -6.22 13.00 -5.12
N CYS A 60 -7.37 12.70 -4.53
CA CYS A 60 -8.04 11.41 -4.66
C CYS A 60 -9.53 11.56 -5.02
N PRO A 61 -10.18 10.50 -5.51
CA PRO A 61 -11.57 10.55 -5.95
C PRO A 61 -12.58 10.96 -4.88
N ARG A 62 -12.21 10.94 -3.59
CA ARG A 62 -13.07 11.45 -2.50
C ARG A 62 -13.54 12.88 -2.71
N GLY A 63 -12.71 13.74 -3.33
CA GLY A 63 -13.08 15.14 -3.57
C GLY A 63 -13.53 15.89 -2.31
N CYS A 64 -12.90 15.63 -1.14
CA CYS A 64 -13.36 16.18 0.14
C CYS A 64 -13.45 17.70 0.07
N LYS A 65 -14.60 18.26 0.43
CA LYS A 65 -14.78 19.69 0.68
C LYS A 65 -14.65 19.93 2.18
N VAL A 66 -13.60 20.62 2.60
CA VAL A 66 -13.17 20.71 4.00
C VAL A 66 -13.33 22.14 4.48
N ALA A 67 -14.05 22.35 5.59
CA ALA A 67 -14.15 23.65 6.24
C ALA A 67 -12.84 24.04 6.92
N ASP A 68 -12.70 25.30 7.32
CA ASP A 68 -11.53 25.74 8.07
C ASP A 68 -11.39 24.95 9.38
N LEU A 69 -10.14 24.64 9.76
CA LEU A 69 -9.76 23.82 10.92
C LEU A 69 -10.29 22.36 10.89
N GLU A 70 -10.91 21.93 9.79
CA GLU A 70 -11.35 20.55 9.60
C GLU A 70 -10.35 19.72 8.80
N ARG A 71 -10.59 18.40 8.80
CA ARG A 71 -9.78 17.43 8.06
C ARG A 71 -10.58 16.68 7.01
N GLY A 72 -9.89 16.30 5.93
CA GLY A 72 -10.46 15.39 4.94
C GLY A 72 -10.64 13.97 5.49
N TYR A 73 -11.32 13.12 4.71
CA TYR A 73 -11.68 11.75 5.10
C TYR A 73 -10.48 10.92 5.59
N CYS A 74 -9.30 11.08 4.98
CA CYS A 74 -8.10 10.33 5.37
C CYS A 74 -7.53 10.71 6.73
N GLY A 75 -7.97 11.82 7.33
CA GLY A 75 -7.55 12.28 8.66
C GLY A 75 -6.14 12.88 8.74
N VAL A 76 -5.39 12.89 7.64
CA VAL A 76 -3.98 13.35 7.59
C VAL A 76 -3.80 14.70 6.90
N ARG A 77 -4.88 15.32 6.45
CA ARG A 77 -4.83 16.64 5.82
C ARG A 77 -5.84 17.56 6.45
N GLU A 78 -5.41 18.79 6.69
CA GLU A 78 -6.13 19.79 7.47
C GLU A 78 -6.17 21.11 6.72
N ASN A 79 -7.33 21.75 6.72
CA ASN A 79 -7.49 23.09 6.17
C ASN A 79 -7.19 24.12 7.26
N ARG A 80 -6.36 25.12 6.92
CA ARG A 80 -6.00 26.23 7.80
C ARG A 80 -6.06 27.51 6.98
N ASP A 81 -7.05 28.34 7.25
CA ASP A 81 -7.28 29.64 6.60
C ASP A 81 -7.32 29.53 5.07
N GLY A 82 -8.10 28.57 4.55
CA GLY A 82 -8.24 28.35 3.11
C GLY A 82 -7.00 27.75 2.43
N LYS A 83 -6.02 27.25 3.18
CA LYS A 83 -4.88 26.49 2.67
C LYS A 83 -4.89 25.09 3.22
N TYR A 84 -4.64 24.10 2.38
CA TYR A 84 -4.68 22.69 2.77
C TYR A 84 -3.27 22.18 3.07
N TYR A 85 -3.08 21.51 4.20
CA TYR A 85 -1.79 21.01 4.65
C TYR A 85 -1.84 19.51 4.88
N THR A 86 -0.75 18.81 4.56
CA THR A 86 -0.50 17.44 5.00
C THR A 86 0.19 17.44 6.37
N LEU A 87 -0.29 16.59 7.26
CA LEU A 87 0.20 16.40 8.63
C LEU A 87 1.15 15.20 8.75
N VAL A 88 1.44 14.54 7.62
CA VAL A 88 2.23 13.30 7.57
C VAL A 88 3.50 13.43 6.72
N HIS A 89 3.94 14.66 6.43
CA HIS A 89 5.24 14.84 5.80
C HIS A 89 6.36 14.53 6.79
N SER A 90 7.29 13.65 6.40
CA SER A 90 8.40 13.19 7.25
C SER A 90 7.97 12.52 8.56
N ARG A 91 6.71 12.07 8.69
CA ARG A 91 6.15 11.46 9.90
C ARG A 91 5.90 9.97 9.68
N ILE A 92 6.96 9.18 9.85
CA ILE A 92 6.92 7.73 9.61
C ILE A 92 6.42 7.01 10.86
N CYS A 93 5.41 6.14 10.69
CA CYS A 93 4.90 5.26 11.74
C CYS A 93 5.35 3.79 11.58
N SER A 94 5.91 3.43 10.42
CA SER A 94 6.45 2.09 10.18
C SER A 94 7.53 2.13 9.12
N LEU A 95 8.62 1.40 9.35
CA LEU A 95 9.70 1.22 8.38
C LEU A 95 10.31 -0.18 8.48
N ASN A 96 10.78 -0.71 7.36
CA ASN A 96 11.51 -1.98 7.34
C ASN A 96 12.31 -2.18 6.05
N ALA A 97 13.40 -2.95 6.11
CA ALA A 97 14.09 -3.43 4.91
C ALA A 97 13.62 -4.86 4.59
N ASP A 98 12.89 -5.03 3.50
CA ASP A 98 12.27 -6.30 3.10
C ASP A 98 12.62 -6.66 1.65
N PRO A 99 12.59 -7.93 1.25
CA PRO A 99 12.67 -8.32 -0.16
C PRO A 99 11.57 -7.69 -1.01
N ILE A 100 11.86 -7.39 -2.28
CA ILE A 100 10.87 -6.85 -3.22
C ILE A 100 9.71 -7.83 -3.45
N GLU A 101 9.95 -9.14 -3.33
CA GLU A 101 8.96 -10.20 -3.41
C GLU A 101 7.84 -10.05 -2.37
N LYS A 102 8.13 -9.45 -1.20
CA LYS A 102 7.12 -9.18 -0.18
C LYS A 102 6.16 -8.05 -0.61
N LYS A 103 6.55 -7.24 -1.59
CA LYS A 103 5.78 -6.10 -2.15
C LYS A 103 5.27 -6.51 -3.53
N PRO A 104 4.63 -7.68 -3.64
CA PRO A 104 4.50 -8.54 -4.84
C PRO A 104 4.75 -7.81 -6.16
N LEU A 105 6.04 -7.58 -6.44
CA LEU A 105 6.60 -6.94 -7.62
C LEU A 105 7.61 -7.94 -8.18
N PHE A 106 7.09 -9.04 -8.73
CA PHE A 106 7.92 -10.18 -9.11
C PHE A 106 8.75 -9.94 -10.36
N HIS A 107 8.39 -8.92 -11.14
CA HIS A 107 9.01 -8.52 -12.38
C HIS A 107 9.65 -7.12 -12.25
N TYR A 108 9.97 -6.70 -11.04
CA TYR A 108 10.75 -5.49 -10.77
C TYR A 108 11.89 -5.83 -9.80
N LEU A 109 13.13 -5.77 -10.31
CA LEU A 109 14.37 -6.01 -9.58
C LEU A 109 14.31 -7.24 -8.64
N PRO A 110 13.90 -8.42 -9.15
CA PRO A 110 13.69 -9.61 -8.33
C PRO A 110 14.95 -10.00 -7.54
N GLY A 111 14.78 -10.35 -6.26
CA GLY A 111 15.85 -10.72 -5.33
C GLY A 111 16.53 -9.54 -4.61
N THR A 112 16.18 -8.30 -4.97
CA THR A 112 16.67 -7.10 -4.28
C THR A 112 15.86 -6.78 -3.02
N LYS A 113 16.35 -5.81 -2.23
CA LYS A 113 15.67 -5.31 -1.04
C LYS A 113 15.08 -3.92 -1.27
N ALA A 114 13.92 -3.68 -0.68
CA ALA A 114 13.27 -2.38 -0.63
C ALA A 114 13.21 -1.82 0.80
N TYR A 115 13.60 -0.56 0.97
CA TYR A 115 13.43 0.20 2.19
C TYR A 115 11.99 0.72 2.25
N SER A 116 11.18 0.05 3.04
CA SER A 116 9.74 0.25 3.11
C SER A 116 9.41 1.28 4.17
N ILE A 117 8.50 2.21 3.86
CA ILE A 117 8.04 3.25 4.79
C ILE A 117 6.53 3.45 4.70
N ALA A 118 5.93 3.89 5.80
CA ALA A 118 4.51 4.23 5.88
C ALA A 118 4.26 5.37 6.87
N THR A 119 3.22 6.15 6.59
CA THR A 119 2.65 7.14 7.52
C THR A 119 1.25 6.71 7.96
N ALA A 120 0.67 7.44 8.89
CA ALA A 120 -0.72 7.27 9.28
C ALA A 120 -1.70 7.51 8.11
N GLY A 121 -2.92 6.97 8.24
CA GLY A 121 -4.08 7.29 7.41
C GLY A 121 -4.25 6.49 6.11
N CYS A 122 -5.45 6.57 5.56
CA CYS A 122 -5.84 5.95 4.28
C CYS A 122 -7.08 6.63 3.71
N ASN A 123 -7.24 6.63 2.39
CA ASN A 123 -8.39 7.26 1.71
C ASN A 123 -9.58 6.31 1.49
N ILE A 124 -9.43 5.02 1.81
CA ILE A 124 -10.49 4.00 1.84
C ILE A 124 -10.39 3.16 3.13
N GLU A 125 -11.47 2.47 3.48
CA GLU A 125 -11.53 1.63 4.68
C GLU A 125 -11.83 0.17 4.31
N CYS A 126 -10.79 -0.62 4.05
CA CYS A 126 -10.93 -2.06 3.79
C CYS A 126 -11.22 -2.80 5.11
N LYS A 127 -12.36 -3.49 5.21
CA LYS A 127 -12.73 -4.34 6.37
C LYS A 127 -11.75 -5.50 6.65
N PHE A 128 -10.91 -5.84 5.67
CA PHE A 128 -9.85 -6.86 5.75
C PHE A 128 -8.43 -6.27 5.82
N CYS A 129 -8.27 -4.97 6.10
CA CYS A 129 -6.96 -4.33 6.12
C CYS A 129 -6.02 -4.99 7.13
N GLN A 130 -4.85 -5.45 6.66
CA GLN A 130 -3.84 -6.08 7.52
C GLN A 130 -3.08 -5.06 8.39
N ASN A 131 -3.03 -3.80 7.97
CA ASN A 131 -2.35 -2.70 8.66
C ASN A 131 -3.36 -1.64 9.12
N TRP A 132 -4.52 -2.08 9.61
CA TRP A 132 -5.61 -1.20 10.04
C TRP A 132 -5.17 -0.27 11.18
N GLN A 133 -4.23 -0.71 12.02
CA GLN A 133 -3.70 0.04 13.16
C GLN A 133 -2.98 1.34 12.75
N ILE A 134 -2.42 1.39 11.55
CA ILE A 134 -1.76 2.60 11.04
C ILE A 134 -2.58 3.31 9.97
N SER A 135 -3.41 2.59 9.21
CA SER A 135 -4.18 3.14 8.10
C SER A 135 -5.52 3.78 8.53
N GLN A 136 -6.09 3.35 9.65
CA GLN A 136 -7.43 3.80 10.11
C GLN A 136 -7.37 4.76 11.30
N PHE A 137 -6.18 5.30 11.60
CA PHE A 137 -5.96 6.22 12.70
C PHE A 137 -5.32 7.51 12.20
N ARG A 138 -5.56 8.58 12.96
CA ARG A 138 -4.97 9.90 12.71
C ARG A 138 -3.50 9.93 13.16
N PRO A 139 -2.67 10.82 12.59
CA PRO A 139 -1.24 10.84 12.86
C PRO A 139 -0.90 11.08 14.34
N GLU A 140 -1.72 11.84 15.07
CA GLU A 140 -1.59 12.07 16.51
C GLU A 140 -1.90 10.85 17.39
N GLN A 141 -2.53 9.81 16.84
CA GLN A 141 -2.92 8.60 17.57
C GLN A 141 -1.90 7.46 17.41
N ILE A 142 -0.84 7.67 16.63
CA ILE A 142 0.15 6.66 16.29
C ILE A 142 1.54 7.19 16.59
N ASP A 143 2.34 6.37 17.27
CA ASP A 143 3.76 6.66 17.48
C ASP A 143 4.47 6.82 16.13
N SER A 144 5.18 7.93 16.00
CA SER A 144 5.85 8.29 14.75
C SER A 144 7.23 8.86 15.04
N ILE A 145 8.13 8.71 14.07
CA ILE A 145 9.46 9.33 14.10
C ILE A 145 9.62 10.25 12.90
N LYS A 146 10.41 11.31 13.11
CA LYS A 146 10.76 12.25 12.05
C LYS A 146 11.89 11.70 11.20
N ILE A 147 11.64 11.47 9.91
CA ILE A 147 12.68 11.15 8.93
C ILE A 147 12.43 11.95 7.66
N THR A 148 13.36 12.81 7.29
CA THR A 148 13.26 13.64 6.09
C THR A 148 13.47 12.83 4.80
N PRO A 149 13.02 13.31 3.64
CA PRO A 149 13.26 12.64 2.35
C PRO A 149 14.71 12.22 2.11
N GLY A 150 15.67 13.10 2.38
CA GLY A 150 17.10 12.79 2.20
C GLY A 150 17.62 11.74 3.18
N GLU A 151 17.10 11.71 4.42
CA GLU A 151 17.46 10.67 5.39
C GLU A 151 16.91 9.30 4.99
N VAL A 152 15.69 9.23 4.43
CA VAL A 152 15.16 7.97 3.87
C VAL A 152 16.11 7.40 2.82
N VAL A 153 16.59 8.23 1.90
CA VAL A 153 17.52 7.82 0.84
C VAL A 153 18.85 7.32 1.43
N LYS A 154 19.43 8.07 2.37
CA LYS A 154 20.65 7.66 3.08
C LYS A 154 20.47 6.33 3.81
N PHE A 155 19.33 6.12 4.47
CA PHE A 155 19.04 4.86 5.16
C PHE A 155 18.83 3.70 4.19
N ALA A 156 18.17 3.91 3.06
CA ALA A 156 18.03 2.89 2.02
C ALA A 156 19.41 2.43 1.51
N GLN A 157 20.29 3.37 1.18
CA GLN A 157 21.68 3.08 0.75
C GLN A 157 22.46 2.34 1.86
N LYS A 158 22.41 2.82 3.11
CA LYS A 158 23.09 2.18 4.26
C LYS A 158 22.61 0.74 4.49
N ARG A 159 21.33 0.45 4.22
CA ARG A 159 20.72 -0.89 4.35
C ARG A 159 20.91 -1.75 3.10
N LYS A 160 21.59 -1.25 2.08
CA LYS A 160 21.77 -1.89 0.77
C LYS A 160 20.42 -2.27 0.17
N CYS A 161 19.54 -1.28 0.10
CA CYS A 161 18.24 -1.36 -0.57
C CYS A 161 18.32 -0.56 -1.87
N ASP A 162 18.09 -1.23 -3.00
CA ASP A 162 18.11 -0.62 -4.33
C ASP A 162 16.83 0.19 -4.60
N THR A 163 15.83 0.07 -3.73
CA THR A 163 14.52 0.70 -3.88
C THR A 163 13.97 1.19 -2.54
N ILE A 164 13.21 2.29 -2.57
CA ILE A 164 12.33 2.72 -1.48
C ILE A 164 10.90 2.32 -1.84
N ALA A 165 10.20 1.67 -0.91
CA ALA A 165 8.81 1.25 -1.08
C ALA A 165 7.87 2.05 -0.17
N TYR A 166 6.95 2.80 -0.78
CA TYR A 166 5.88 3.48 -0.07
C TYR A 166 4.72 2.48 0.07
N THR A 167 4.42 2.03 1.30
CA THR A 167 3.55 0.86 1.53
C THR A 167 2.91 0.84 2.93
N TYR A 168 2.42 -0.33 3.36
CA TYR A 168 1.71 -0.68 4.60
C TYR A 168 0.36 0.02 4.82
N SER A 169 0.30 1.35 4.77
CA SER A 169 -0.94 2.13 4.86
C SER A 169 -1.47 2.46 3.46
N GLU A 170 -1.47 3.73 3.06
CA GLU A 170 -1.83 4.16 1.70
C GLU A 170 -0.95 5.34 1.25
N PRO A 171 0.00 5.11 0.32
CA PRO A 171 0.92 6.14 -0.18
C PRO A 171 0.26 7.38 -0.75
N VAL A 172 -0.92 7.25 -1.37
CA VAL A 172 -1.62 8.40 -1.93
C VAL A 172 -1.90 9.46 -0.86
N VAL A 173 -2.15 9.09 0.40
CA VAL A 173 -2.48 10.11 1.42
C VAL A 173 -1.26 10.91 1.89
N PHE A 174 -0.06 10.34 1.80
CA PHE A 174 1.22 11.01 2.07
C PHE A 174 1.98 11.42 0.80
N TYR A 175 1.23 11.77 -0.24
CA TYR A 175 1.72 12.13 -1.58
C TYR A 175 2.98 13.02 -1.57
N GLU A 176 2.97 14.14 -0.86
CA GLU A 176 4.06 15.12 -0.89
C GLU A 176 5.36 14.52 -0.34
N TYR A 177 5.25 13.68 0.69
CA TYR A 177 6.40 13.01 1.28
C TYR A 177 6.97 11.94 0.34
N MET A 178 6.10 11.14 -0.28
CA MET A 178 6.49 10.18 -1.30
C MET A 178 7.12 10.87 -2.52
N TYR A 179 6.52 11.96 -3.01
CA TYR A 179 7.01 12.71 -4.17
C TYR A 179 8.40 13.30 -3.93
N ASP A 180 8.61 14.00 -2.81
CA ASP A 180 9.91 14.57 -2.47
C ASP A 180 10.98 13.49 -2.29
N THR A 181 10.61 12.39 -1.62
CA THR A 181 11.53 11.27 -1.38
C THR A 181 11.90 10.58 -2.68
N ALA A 182 10.94 10.34 -3.58
CA ALA A 182 11.20 9.73 -4.88
C ALA A 182 12.10 10.59 -5.77
N ARG A 183 11.90 11.92 -5.76
CA ARG A 183 12.78 12.86 -6.47
C ARG A 183 14.21 12.81 -5.96
N HIS A 184 14.38 12.82 -4.63
CA HIS A 184 15.70 12.73 -4.01
C HIS A 184 16.35 11.38 -4.30
N ALA A 185 15.60 10.28 -4.18
CA ALA A 185 16.07 8.92 -4.44
C ALA A 185 16.57 8.76 -5.88
N LYS A 186 15.82 9.29 -6.85
CA LYS A 186 16.17 9.25 -8.27
C LYS A 186 17.49 9.97 -8.58
N GLN A 187 17.76 11.10 -7.93
CA GLN A 187 19.04 11.83 -8.07
C GLN A 187 20.23 11.00 -7.56
N GLU A 188 19.98 10.14 -6.57
CA GLU A 188 20.98 9.29 -5.91
C GLU A 188 21.00 7.85 -6.46
N GLY A 189 20.31 7.58 -7.58
CA GLY A 189 20.28 6.26 -8.21
C GLY A 189 19.50 5.19 -7.46
N VAL A 190 18.63 5.56 -6.51
CA VAL A 190 17.77 4.64 -5.75
C VAL A 190 16.37 4.63 -6.35
N GLY A 191 15.84 3.44 -6.66
CA GLY A 191 14.49 3.29 -7.21
C GLY A 191 13.39 3.65 -6.21
N SER A 192 12.19 3.93 -6.71
CA SER A 192 11.03 4.27 -5.87
C SER A 192 9.78 3.55 -6.36
N VAL A 193 9.09 2.83 -5.47
CA VAL A 193 7.88 2.08 -5.82
C VAL A 193 6.70 2.40 -4.91
N MET A 194 5.51 2.49 -5.51
CA MET A 194 4.26 2.77 -4.80
C MET A 194 3.41 1.50 -4.69
N ILE A 195 3.04 1.11 -3.46
CA ILE A 195 2.12 0.00 -3.18
C ILE A 195 0.80 0.62 -2.70
N SER A 196 -0.17 0.75 -3.59
CA SER A 196 -1.38 1.54 -3.36
C SER A 196 -2.66 0.76 -3.65
N ASN A 197 -3.77 1.19 -3.05
CA ASN A 197 -5.12 0.77 -3.42
C ASN A 197 -5.62 1.36 -4.76
N GLY A 198 -4.86 2.26 -5.40
CA GLY A 198 -5.20 2.85 -6.69
C GLY A 198 -6.29 3.92 -6.65
N PHE A 199 -6.63 4.46 -5.48
CA PHE A 199 -7.65 5.49 -5.32
C PHE A 199 -7.03 6.90 -5.41
N ILE A 200 -6.59 7.28 -6.61
CA ILE A 200 -5.89 8.55 -6.90
C ILE A 200 -6.46 9.20 -8.16
N LYS A 201 -6.47 10.54 -8.25
CA LYS A 201 -6.88 11.23 -9.49
C LYS A 201 -5.77 11.17 -10.55
N LYS A 202 -6.15 11.25 -11.83
CA LYS A 202 -5.24 11.10 -12.98
C LYS A 202 -4.04 12.05 -12.95
N GLU A 203 -4.26 13.34 -12.73
CA GLU A 203 -3.18 14.34 -12.74
C GLU A 203 -2.11 14.09 -11.65
N PRO A 204 -2.48 13.93 -10.36
CA PRO A 204 -1.53 13.54 -9.33
C PRO A 204 -0.74 12.26 -9.65
N LEU A 205 -1.43 11.25 -10.20
CA LEU A 205 -0.82 9.98 -10.58
C LEU A 205 0.22 10.15 -11.69
N VAL A 206 -0.14 10.85 -12.78
CA VAL A 206 0.76 11.10 -13.92
C VAL A 206 2.01 11.86 -13.47
N LYS A 207 1.87 12.88 -12.62
CA LYS A 207 3.02 13.61 -12.08
C LYS A 207 3.92 12.71 -11.24
N LEU A 208 3.32 11.86 -10.41
CA LEU A 208 4.05 10.96 -9.52
C LEU A 208 4.81 9.87 -10.31
N CYS A 209 4.22 9.33 -11.37
CA CYS A 209 4.84 8.29 -12.20
C CYS A 209 6.18 8.73 -12.83
N ARG A 210 6.44 10.03 -12.96
CA ARG A 210 7.73 10.56 -13.44
C ARG A 210 8.88 10.32 -12.46
N GLU A 211 8.56 10.15 -11.18
CA GLU A 211 9.53 9.96 -10.10
C GLU A 211 9.60 8.51 -9.61
N LEU A 212 8.61 7.68 -9.98
CA LEU A 212 8.55 6.28 -9.61
C LEU A 212 9.21 5.38 -10.67
N SER A 213 9.69 4.23 -10.22
CA SER A 213 10.30 3.18 -11.05
C SER A 213 9.30 2.06 -11.35
N ALA A 214 8.36 1.79 -10.44
CA ALA A 214 7.25 0.86 -10.65
C ALA A 214 6.08 1.15 -9.69
N VAL A 215 4.91 0.62 -10.02
CA VAL A 215 3.71 0.72 -9.20
C VAL A 215 3.11 -0.66 -8.96
N LYS A 216 2.57 -0.90 -7.78
CA LYS A 216 1.72 -2.04 -7.51
C LYS A 216 0.36 -1.57 -7.03
N ILE A 217 -0.69 -2.09 -7.64
CA ILE A 217 -2.07 -1.77 -7.29
C ILE A 217 -2.73 -2.97 -6.60
N ASP A 218 -3.25 -2.76 -5.39
CA ASP A 218 -4.16 -3.68 -4.74
C ASP A 218 -5.56 -3.56 -5.35
N PHE A 219 -5.83 -4.38 -6.35
CA PHE A 219 -7.13 -4.47 -7.01
C PHE A 219 -8.07 -5.34 -6.17
N LYS A 220 -8.89 -4.68 -5.35
CA LYS A 220 -9.59 -5.32 -4.23
C LYS A 220 -10.68 -6.30 -4.67
N ALA A 221 -11.35 -6.03 -5.78
CA ALA A 221 -12.42 -6.83 -6.37
C ALA A 221 -12.71 -6.32 -7.80
N PHE A 222 -13.63 -6.95 -8.52
CA PHE A 222 -14.14 -6.48 -9.82
C PHE A 222 -15.63 -6.16 -9.78
N THR A 223 -16.12 -5.70 -8.62
CA THR A 223 -17.51 -5.24 -8.46
C THR A 223 -17.60 -3.95 -7.65
N GLU A 224 -18.46 -3.04 -8.08
CA GLU A 224 -18.78 -1.81 -7.32
C GLU A 224 -19.36 -2.13 -5.93
N LYS A 225 -20.13 -3.21 -5.83
CA LYS A 225 -20.70 -3.67 -4.55
C LYS A 225 -19.61 -3.92 -3.51
N PHE A 226 -18.57 -4.68 -3.86
CA PHE A 226 -17.48 -4.98 -2.94
C PHE A 226 -16.74 -3.69 -2.52
N TYR A 227 -16.45 -2.79 -3.46
CA TYR A 227 -15.78 -1.53 -3.13
C TYR A 227 -16.59 -0.67 -2.16
N LYS A 228 -17.90 -0.51 -2.40
CA LYS A 228 -18.78 0.28 -1.54
C LYS A 228 -18.94 -0.34 -0.16
N GLU A 229 -19.28 -1.64 -0.10
CA GLU A 229 -19.65 -2.31 1.14
C GLU A 229 -18.45 -2.76 1.98
N THR A 230 -17.33 -3.12 1.35
CA THR A 230 -16.18 -3.73 2.02
C THR A 230 -14.99 -2.78 2.13
N CYS A 231 -14.88 -1.79 1.24
CA CYS A 231 -13.76 -0.85 1.22
C CYS A 231 -14.17 0.62 1.47
N SER A 232 -15.48 0.91 1.52
CA SER A 232 -16.00 2.28 1.52
C SER A 232 -15.45 3.12 0.35
N GLY A 233 -15.13 2.50 -0.79
CA GLY A 233 -14.58 3.14 -1.98
C GLY A 233 -15.42 2.85 -3.23
N GLU A 234 -14.82 3.06 -4.41
CA GLU A 234 -15.47 2.87 -5.72
C GLU A 234 -14.51 2.11 -6.66
N LEU A 235 -15.05 1.22 -7.51
CA LEU A 235 -14.23 0.43 -8.45
C LEU A 235 -13.76 1.29 -9.62
N LYS A 236 -14.64 2.11 -10.19
CA LYS A 236 -14.37 2.90 -11.40
C LYS A 236 -13.05 3.71 -11.31
N PRO A 237 -12.75 4.47 -10.24
CA PRO A 237 -11.49 5.22 -10.17
C PRO A 237 -10.24 4.33 -10.14
N VAL A 238 -10.34 3.10 -9.63
CA VAL A 238 -9.23 2.14 -9.63
C VAL A 238 -8.98 1.61 -11.05
N LEU A 239 -10.05 1.35 -11.82
CA LEU A 239 -9.92 0.98 -13.24
C LEU A 239 -9.27 2.11 -14.05
N GLU A 240 -9.67 3.36 -13.83
CA GLU A 240 -9.08 4.55 -14.45
C GLU A 240 -7.60 4.71 -14.10
N THR A 241 -7.22 4.38 -12.86
CA THR A 241 -5.82 4.33 -12.42
C THR A 241 -5.02 3.28 -13.19
N LEU A 242 -5.54 2.05 -13.34
CA LEU A 242 -4.86 0.99 -14.09
C LEU A 242 -4.68 1.35 -15.58
N ILE A 243 -5.69 1.94 -16.21
CA ILE A 243 -5.60 2.46 -17.58
C ILE A 243 -4.55 3.57 -17.66
N THR A 244 -4.56 4.52 -16.72
CA THR A 244 -3.58 5.61 -16.68
C THR A 244 -2.15 5.08 -16.54
N LEU A 245 -1.92 4.08 -15.67
CA LEU A 245 -0.60 3.45 -15.53
C LEU A 245 -0.14 2.85 -16.86
N LYS A 246 -1.03 2.12 -17.56
CA LYS A 246 -0.74 1.58 -18.89
C LYS A 246 -0.38 2.67 -19.89
N GLU A 247 -1.15 3.77 -19.94
CA GLU A 247 -0.90 4.92 -20.82
C GLU A 247 0.44 5.59 -20.53
N THR A 248 0.86 5.68 -19.26
CA THR A 248 2.15 6.28 -18.89
C THR A 248 3.36 5.41 -19.24
N GLY A 249 3.16 4.12 -19.48
CA GLY A 249 4.24 3.17 -19.77
C GLY A 249 5.10 2.78 -18.56
N ILE A 250 4.74 3.20 -17.34
CA ILE A 250 5.42 2.74 -16.12
C ILE A 250 5.20 1.24 -15.91
N TRP A 251 6.19 0.54 -15.38
CA TRP A 251 5.99 -0.85 -14.98
C TRP A 251 5.00 -0.94 -13.83
N PHE A 252 4.01 -1.82 -13.93
CA PHE A 252 3.11 -2.08 -12.82
C PHE A 252 2.64 -3.52 -12.74
N GLU A 253 2.28 -3.91 -11.51
CA GLU A 253 1.72 -5.23 -11.21
C GLU A 253 0.42 -5.08 -10.41
N VAL A 254 -0.48 -6.04 -10.58
CA VAL A 254 -1.81 -6.03 -9.96
C VAL A 254 -1.93 -7.15 -8.96
N VAL A 255 -2.47 -6.86 -7.78
CA VAL A 255 -2.66 -7.87 -6.73
C VAL A 255 -4.09 -7.85 -6.25
N MET A 256 -4.70 -9.03 -6.23
CA MET A 256 -6.00 -9.27 -5.64
C MET A 256 -5.85 -10.19 -4.44
N LEU A 257 -6.21 -9.68 -3.27
CA LEU A 257 -6.37 -10.49 -2.07
C LEU A 257 -7.72 -11.19 -2.16
N MET A 258 -7.70 -12.52 -2.22
CA MET A 258 -8.91 -13.33 -2.42
C MET A 258 -9.62 -13.54 -1.09
N VAL A 259 -10.69 -12.82 -0.83
CA VAL A 259 -11.51 -12.95 0.39
C VAL A 259 -12.66 -13.92 0.12
N PRO A 260 -12.69 -15.10 0.78
CA PRO A 260 -13.70 -16.12 0.51
C PRO A 260 -15.12 -15.58 0.58
N THR A 261 -15.97 -16.02 -0.35
CA THR A 261 -17.39 -15.63 -0.51
C THR A 261 -17.64 -14.18 -0.94
N LEU A 262 -16.63 -13.32 -0.94
CA LEU A 262 -16.81 -11.89 -1.21
C LEU A 262 -16.30 -11.45 -2.58
N ASN A 263 -15.16 -11.96 -3.05
CA ASN A 263 -14.57 -11.63 -4.36
C ASN A 263 -13.99 -12.86 -5.08
N ASP A 264 -14.43 -14.07 -4.73
CA ASP A 264 -13.90 -15.34 -5.26
C ASP A 264 -14.87 -16.08 -6.20
N SER A 265 -15.92 -15.39 -6.67
CA SER A 265 -16.85 -15.98 -7.63
C SER A 265 -16.18 -16.18 -8.99
N GLU A 266 -16.49 -17.30 -9.64
CA GLU A 266 -15.92 -17.60 -10.96
C GLU A 266 -16.28 -16.55 -12.01
N LYS A 267 -17.52 -16.08 -12.00
CA LYS A 267 -18.00 -15.07 -12.94
C LYS A 267 -17.17 -13.78 -12.80
N GLU A 268 -17.02 -13.28 -11.57
CA GLU A 268 -16.24 -12.06 -11.32
C GLU A 268 -14.79 -12.22 -11.76
N LEU A 269 -14.16 -13.35 -11.46
CA LEU A 269 -12.78 -13.64 -11.87
C LEU A 269 -12.63 -13.68 -13.39
N ARG A 270 -13.57 -14.31 -14.11
CA ARG A 270 -13.56 -14.36 -15.58
C ARG A 270 -13.73 -12.96 -16.18
N ASP A 271 -14.69 -12.19 -15.69
CA ASP A 271 -14.95 -10.82 -16.14
C ASP A 271 -13.72 -9.92 -15.90
N MET A 272 -13.10 -10.05 -14.72
CA MET A 272 -11.90 -9.30 -14.36
C MET A 272 -10.70 -9.67 -15.24
N CYS A 273 -10.39 -10.96 -15.40
CA CYS A 273 -9.23 -11.40 -16.18
C CYS A 273 -9.39 -11.02 -17.66
N LYS A 274 -10.60 -11.13 -18.20
CA LYS A 274 -10.93 -10.64 -19.54
C LYS A 274 -10.67 -9.14 -19.66
N TRP A 275 -11.18 -8.35 -18.72
CA TRP A 275 -10.97 -6.90 -18.71
C TRP A 275 -9.49 -6.52 -18.65
N ILE A 276 -8.70 -7.18 -17.79
CA ILE A 276 -7.25 -6.95 -17.67
C ILE A 276 -6.55 -7.26 -19.00
N ASN A 277 -6.86 -8.40 -19.62
CA ASN A 277 -6.26 -8.77 -20.90
C ASN A 277 -6.60 -7.76 -22.00
N GLU A 278 -7.87 -7.36 -22.11
CA GLU A 278 -8.35 -6.44 -23.14
C GLU A 278 -7.83 -5.01 -22.97
N ASN A 279 -7.71 -4.52 -21.73
CA ASN A 279 -7.41 -3.10 -21.46
C ASN A 279 -5.94 -2.85 -21.09
N LEU A 280 -5.26 -3.81 -20.45
CA LEU A 280 -3.89 -3.66 -19.95
C LEU A 280 -2.89 -4.53 -20.73
N GLY A 281 -3.38 -5.63 -21.32
CA GLY A 281 -2.62 -6.59 -22.10
C GLY A 281 -2.25 -7.86 -21.32
N PRO A 282 -1.80 -8.91 -22.03
CA PRO A 282 -1.56 -10.23 -21.44
C PRO A 282 -0.34 -10.29 -20.52
N ASP A 283 0.52 -9.28 -20.59
CA ASP A 283 1.83 -9.24 -19.96
C ASP A 283 1.86 -8.55 -18.59
N VAL A 284 0.74 -7.96 -18.15
CA VAL A 284 0.63 -7.38 -16.81
C VAL A 284 0.51 -8.50 -15.78
N PRO A 285 1.47 -8.62 -14.83
CA PRO A 285 1.38 -9.59 -13.76
C PRO A 285 0.14 -9.40 -12.89
N ILE A 286 -0.54 -10.50 -12.58
CA ILE A 286 -1.62 -10.53 -11.60
C ILE A 286 -1.31 -11.53 -10.50
N HIS A 287 -1.46 -11.11 -9.25
CA HIS A 287 -1.23 -11.97 -8.09
C HIS A 287 -2.52 -12.23 -7.34
N PHE A 288 -2.91 -13.50 -7.23
CA PHE A 288 -3.99 -13.94 -6.37
C PHE A 288 -3.39 -14.38 -5.03
N THR A 289 -3.66 -13.60 -3.98
CA THR A 289 -3.02 -13.80 -2.68
C THR A 289 -4.01 -14.32 -1.65
N ARG A 290 -3.53 -15.18 -0.76
CA ARG A 290 -4.32 -15.72 0.36
C ARG A 290 -4.67 -14.63 1.37
N PHE A 291 -5.96 -14.49 1.64
CA PHE A 291 -6.52 -13.78 2.78
C PHE A 291 -6.32 -14.58 4.08
N HIS A 292 -6.13 -13.85 5.17
CA HIS A 292 -6.20 -14.37 6.54
C HIS A 292 -7.16 -13.52 7.37
N PRO A 293 -7.93 -14.12 8.30
CA PRO A 293 -8.95 -13.40 9.07
C PRO A 293 -8.32 -12.28 9.87
N THR A 294 -8.78 -11.04 9.64
CA THR A 294 -8.16 -9.85 10.23
C THR A 294 -9.13 -8.67 10.29
N TYR A 295 -8.78 -7.66 11.08
CA TYR A 295 -9.54 -6.43 11.31
C TYR A 295 -11.03 -6.69 11.59
N LYS A 296 -11.93 -6.35 10.66
CA LYS A 296 -13.39 -6.51 10.80
C LYS A 296 -13.91 -7.82 10.19
N LEU A 297 -13.12 -8.51 9.37
CA LEU A 297 -13.47 -9.81 8.77
C LEU A 297 -12.76 -10.96 9.49
N LYS A 298 -13.19 -11.26 10.72
CA LYS A 298 -12.64 -12.35 11.54
C LYS A 298 -13.40 -13.68 11.40
N ASN A 299 -14.57 -13.65 10.78
CA ASN A 299 -15.53 -14.76 10.70
C ASN A 299 -15.42 -15.59 9.41
N LEU A 300 -14.56 -15.21 8.47
CA LEU A 300 -14.27 -15.98 7.27
C LEU A 300 -13.00 -16.82 7.49
N PRO A 301 -12.83 -17.98 6.84
CA PRO A 301 -11.58 -18.74 6.91
C PRO A 301 -10.47 -18.08 6.06
N PRO A 302 -9.20 -18.47 6.25
CA PRO A 302 -8.17 -18.18 5.25
C PRO A 302 -8.56 -18.71 3.88
N THR A 303 -8.13 -18.06 2.79
CA THR A 303 -8.45 -18.52 1.44
C THR A 303 -7.90 -19.92 1.19
N PRO A 304 -8.75 -20.90 0.81
CA PRO A 304 -8.28 -22.21 0.41
C PRO A 304 -7.32 -22.13 -0.78
N THR A 305 -6.27 -22.96 -0.81
CA THR A 305 -5.33 -23.02 -1.95
C THR A 305 -6.06 -23.27 -3.26
N LYS A 306 -7.06 -24.16 -3.25
CA LYS A 306 -7.89 -24.47 -4.43
C LYS A 306 -8.58 -23.26 -5.05
N THR A 307 -8.99 -22.28 -4.22
CA THR A 307 -9.59 -21.03 -4.71
C THR A 307 -8.57 -20.19 -5.48
N LEU A 308 -7.31 -20.14 -4.99
CA LEU A 308 -6.23 -19.43 -5.66
C LEU A 308 -5.78 -20.14 -6.95
N GLU A 309 -5.71 -21.47 -6.94
CA GLU A 309 -5.44 -22.29 -8.13
C GLU A 309 -6.52 -22.06 -9.20
N LYS A 310 -7.80 -22.04 -8.80
CA LYS A 310 -8.92 -21.73 -9.68
C LYS A 310 -8.77 -20.34 -10.31
N ALA A 311 -8.48 -19.32 -9.51
CA ALA A 311 -8.28 -17.95 -10.01
C ALA A 311 -7.11 -17.87 -11.00
N ARG A 312 -5.98 -18.54 -10.67
CA ARG A 312 -4.82 -18.63 -11.56
C ARG A 312 -5.15 -19.32 -12.88
N ASN A 313 -5.91 -20.42 -12.85
CA ASN A 313 -6.31 -21.13 -14.06
C ASN A 313 -7.23 -20.28 -14.94
N ILE A 314 -8.20 -19.58 -14.34
CA ILE A 314 -9.07 -18.63 -15.07
C ILE A 314 -8.25 -17.54 -15.74
N ALA A 315 -7.23 -16.99 -15.06
CA ALA A 315 -6.36 -15.98 -15.65
C ALA A 315 -5.55 -16.52 -16.84
N LEU A 316 -5.02 -17.76 -16.74
CA LEU A 316 -4.34 -18.44 -17.85
C LEU A 316 -5.29 -18.70 -19.03
N GLU A 317 -6.51 -19.17 -18.77
CA GLU A 317 -7.57 -19.38 -19.78
C GLU A 317 -7.95 -18.07 -20.47
N ALA A 318 -7.94 -16.96 -19.74
CA ALA A 318 -8.20 -15.62 -20.28
C ALA A 318 -7.03 -15.05 -21.10
N GLY A 319 -5.89 -15.74 -21.16
CA GLY A 319 -4.72 -15.35 -21.96
C GLY A 319 -3.66 -14.53 -21.20
N LEU A 320 -3.77 -14.39 -19.88
CA LEU A 320 -2.74 -13.71 -19.09
C LEU A 320 -1.50 -14.60 -18.94
N ASN A 321 -0.32 -14.03 -19.19
CA ASN A 321 0.95 -14.78 -19.21
C ASN A 321 1.52 -15.00 -17.80
N PHE A 322 1.26 -14.09 -16.86
CA PHE A 322 1.89 -14.06 -15.54
C PHE A 322 0.90 -14.00 -14.37
N PRO A 323 0.00 -15.00 -14.21
CA PRO A 323 -0.81 -15.13 -13.02
C PRO A 323 -0.10 -15.92 -11.91
N TYR A 324 -0.02 -15.31 -10.74
CA TYR A 324 0.66 -15.84 -9.56
C TYR A 324 -0.30 -16.27 -8.46
N THR A 325 0.12 -17.27 -7.70
CA THR A 325 -0.48 -17.66 -6.43
C THR A 325 0.44 -17.21 -5.30
N GLY A 326 0.03 -16.20 -4.53
CA GLY A 326 0.83 -15.62 -3.45
C GLY A 326 0.35 -16.02 -2.05
N ASN A 327 1.22 -15.84 -1.06
CA ASN A 327 1.00 -16.23 0.35
C ASN A 327 0.75 -17.74 0.55
N VAL A 328 1.32 -18.57 -0.32
CA VAL A 328 1.32 -20.03 -0.20
C VAL A 328 2.75 -20.57 -0.45
N PRO A 329 3.67 -20.41 0.52
CA PRO A 329 5.07 -20.78 0.32
C PRO A 329 5.23 -22.22 -0.15
N GLY A 330 6.05 -22.43 -1.19
CA GLY A 330 6.29 -23.72 -1.83
C GLY A 330 5.31 -24.07 -2.94
N HIS A 331 4.26 -23.26 -3.17
CA HIS A 331 3.30 -23.51 -4.24
C HIS A 331 3.92 -23.17 -5.61
N PRO A 332 3.83 -24.05 -6.63
CA PRO A 332 4.44 -23.80 -7.94
C PRO A 332 4.02 -22.47 -8.59
N GLY A 333 2.78 -22.05 -8.34
CA GLY A 333 2.22 -20.79 -8.85
C GLY A 333 2.89 -19.50 -8.33
N GLU A 334 3.84 -19.55 -7.39
CA GLU A 334 4.60 -18.37 -6.96
C GLU A 334 5.86 -18.10 -7.81
N SER A 335 6.21 -19.03 -8.70
CA SER A 335 7.37 -18.92 -9.60
C SER A 335 7.00 -18.30 -10.95
N THR A 336 7.95 -17.62 -11.60
CA THR A 336 7.76 -17.09 -12.96
C THR A 336 8.05 -18.17 -14.00
N TYR A 337 7.11 -18.39 -14.90
CA TYR A 337 7.21 -19.33 -16.02
C TYR A 337 7.31 -18.57 -17.34
N CYS A 338 8.13 -19.05 -18.27
CA CYS A 338 8.20 -18.48 -19.61
C CYS A 338 6.91 -18.81 -20.39
N PRO A 339 6.17 -17.82 -20.94
CA PRO A 339 4.95 -18.09 -21.69
C PRO A 339 5.20 -18.83 -23.01
N GLY A 340 6.43 -18.79 -23.54
CA GLY A 340 6.85 -19.52 -24.74
C GLY A 340 7.10 -21.01 -24.48
N CYS A 341 8.15 -21.33 -23.73
CA CYS A 341 8.57 -22.72 -23.51
C CYS A 341 8.04 -23.37 -22.22
N LYS A 342 7.25 -22.64 -21.42
CA LYS A 342 6.66 -23.09 -20.14
C LYS A 342 7.63 -23.55 -19.06
N LYS A 343 8.95 -23.40 -19.26
CA LYS A 343 9.95 -23.64 -18.21
C LYS A 343 9.92 -22.54 -17.16
N VAL A 344 10.24 -22.91 -15.92
CA VAL A 344 10.46 -21.95 -14.82
C VAL A 344 11.69 -21.10 -15.17
N VAL A 345 11.54 -19.78 -15.13
CA VAL A 345 12.63 -18.83 -15.33
C VAL A 345 13.11 -18.19 -14.03
N ILE A 346 12.21 -18.01 -13.05
CA ILE A 346 12.56 -17.60 -11.70
C ILE A 346 11.79 -18.50 -10.73
N LYS A 347 12.52 -19.33 -10.00
CA LYS A 347 11.97 -20.22 -8.98
C LYS A 347 11.96 -19.52 -7.64
N ARG A 348 10.79 -19.45 -7.00
CA ARG A 348 10.61 -18.84 -5.69
C ARG A 348 10.10 -19.85 -4.67
N VAL A 349 10.48 -19.63 -3.41
CA VAL A 349 9.80 -20.18 -2.23
C VAL A 349 9.51 -19.02 -1.27
N GLY A 350 8.25 -18.62 -1.18
CA GLY A 350 7.87 -17.39 -0.47
C GLY A 350 8.57 -16.16 -1.06
N PHE A 351 9.39 -15.47 -0.24
CA PHE A 351 10.08 -14.25 -0.66
C PHE A 351 11.53 -14.47 -1.12
N THR A 352 11.96 -15.73 -1.26
CA THR A 352 13.32 -16.08 -1.64
C THR A 352 13.37 -16.64 -3.05
N ILE A 353 14.31 -16.15 -3.86
CA ILE A 353 14.63 -16.74 -5.16
C ILE A 353 15.61 -17.88 -4.96
N LEU A 354 15.22 -19.08 -5.39
CA LEU A 354 16.08 -20.27 -5.37
C LEU A 354 16.87 -20.45 -6.66
N GLU A 355 16.31 -20.00 -7.78
CA GLU A 355 16.92 -20.13 -9.10
C GLU A 355 16.46 -18.99 -9.99
N ASN A 356 17.40 -18.42 -10.76
CA ASN A 356 17.12 -17.42 -11.79
C ASN A 356 17.87 -17.80 -13.06
N THR A 357 17.13 -18.22 -14.08
CA THR A 357 17.67 -18.60 -15.40
C THR A 357 17.51 -17.51 -16.45
N MET A 358 17.00 -16.33 -16.07
CA MET A 358 16.90 -15.18 -16.96
C MET A 358 18.27 -14.75 -17.50
N LYS A 359 18.30 -14.24 -18.73
CA LYS A 359 19.47 -13.59 -19.34
C LYS A 359 19.05 -12.18 -19.75
N GLY A 360 19.39 -11.19 -18.93
CA GLY A 360 18.80 -9.85 -19.05
C GLY A 360 17.28 -9.94 -18.91
N ASN A 361 16.56 -9.48 -19.93
CA ASN A 361 15.10 -9.54 -20.00
C ASN A 361 14.55 -10.75 -20.78
N GLU A 362 15.36 -11.79 -21.04
CA GLU A 362 14.94 -12.96 -21.82
C GLU A 362 14.95 -14.27 -21.03
N CYS A 363 14.07 -15.18 -21.43
CA CYS A 363 14.10 -16.57 -20.98
C CYS A 363 15.43 -17.24 -21.36
N GLY A 364 16.16 -17.77 -20.38
CA GLY A 364 17.44 -18.46 -20.63
C GLY A 364 17.34 -19.68 -21.55
N ASN A 365 16.17 -20.29 -21.69
CA ASN A 365 15.96 -21.49 -22.50
C ASN A 365 15.54 -21.20 -23.96
N CYS A 366 14.57 -20.32 -24.19
CA CYS A 366 14.00 -20.10 -25.53
C CYS A 366 14.13 -18.65 -26.03
N LYS A 367 14.86 -17.79 -25.32
CA LYS A 367 15.14 -16.39 -25.68
C LYS A 367 13.91 -15.48 -25.82
N ARG A 368 12.72 -15.97 -25.45
CA ARG A 368 11.52 -15.13 -25.44
C ARG A 368 11.71 -14.00 -24.43
N PRO A 369 11.49 -12.73 -24.80
CA PRO A 369 11.47 -11.62 -23.85
C PRO A 369 10.41 -11.87 -22.76
N ILE A 370 10.79 -11.63 -21.50
CA ILE A 370 9.90 -11.61 -20.36
C ILE A 370 9.77 -10.14 -19.93
N PRO A 371 8.56 -9.57 -19.96
CA PRO A 371 8.32 -8.17 -19.65
C PRO A 371 8.59 -7.92 -18.17
N GLY A 372 9.30 -6.83 -17.85
CA GLY A 372 9.67 -6.46 -16.49
C GLY A 372 10.81 -5.45 -16.45
N VAL A 373 11.13 -5.00 -15.24
CA VAL A 373 12.34 -4.25 -14.92
C VAL A 373 13.31 -5.22 -14.26
N TRP A 374 14.36 -5.59 -14.99
CA TRP A 374 15.32 -6.61 -14.57
C TRP A 374 16.64 -5.98 -14.15
N CYS A 375 17.39 -6.67 -13.29
CA CYS A 375 18.72 -6.28 -12.83
C CYS A 375 19.84 -6.69 -13.81
#